data_AF-A0A7S2INA1-F1
#
_entry.id   AF-A0A7S2INA1-F1
#
_cell.length_a   1.000
_cell.length_b   1.000
_cell.length_c   1.000
_cell.angle_alpha   90.00
_cell.angle_beta   90.00
_cell.angle_gamma   90.00
#
_symmetry.space_group_name_H-M   'P 1'
#
loop_
_entity.id
_entity.type
_entity.pdbx_description
1 polymer ?
#
loop_
_entity_poly.entity_id
_entity_poly.type
_entity_poly.pdbx_seq_one_letter_code
_entity_poly.pdbx_strand_id
1 'polypeptide(L)'
;RFFWPKHSSPAHGCRCNRGLEGVRGDGEEALLPHPLGMFLCCCPPQASGAIVERLEEDFSAPFYVSYDPLVRNVTYVSDVEGQWEYFCNFVDHSKGLSFIVPSEPHLRRDADLLELVLEDGWHFVYGGDACDKGSGTLRFLEALVTLKRRVPDRVHLLLGNGDINRLCWAHELNSADLGAPKEVNVPLWTVVGPFEFDPQDFDGRREELAHLEGKFPHEINDKDVMKSYMEGLKPGGWLREYLQVAQLCVMLGETLFVDGQVVALAQDEEAVARSAEEKEQADLEMEDWCTRLNAWARSRLDDLDAKPAWEKLLDQIPKRRPAASGGGG
;
A
#
# COMPACT_ATOMS: atom_id res chain seq x y z
N ARG A 1 -53.52 3.06 9.45
CA ARG A 1 -53.79 3.97 10.59
C ARG A 1 -52.47 4.16 11.33
N PHE A 2 -52.05 5.43 11.53
CA PHE A 2 -50.84 5.89 12.24
C PHE A 2 -49.51 5.66 11.50
N PHE A 3 -48.52 6.56 11.56
CA PHE A 3 -48.43 8.01 11.78
C PHE A 3 -46.94 8.33 11.47
N TRP A 4 -46.67 9.37 10.69
CA TRP A 4 -45.32 9.87 10.42
C TRP A 4 -45.07 11.07 11.35
N PRO A 5 -43.93 11.17 12.04
CA PRO A 5 -43.44 12.45 12.53
C PRO A 5 -42.26 12.97 11.69
N LYS A 6 -42.37 14.26 11.37
CA LYS A 6 -41.42 15.12 10.67
C LYS A 6 -40.33 15.67 11.62
N HIS A 7 -39.34 16.30 10.97
CA HIS A 7 -38.32 17.26 11.45
C HIS A 7 -36.99 16.59 11.85
N SER A 8 -35.82 17.10 11.49
CA SER A 8 -35.41 18.45 11.04
C SER A 8 -34.00 18.40 10.45
N SER A 9 -33.76 19.10 9.34
CA SER A 9 -32.41 19.46 8.87
C SER A 9 -31.86 20.62 9.70
N PRO A 10 -30.55 20.63 10.01
CA PRO A 10 -29.81 21.85 10.23
C PRO A 10 -28.97 22.19 8.99
N ALA A 11 -29.26 23.35 8.39
CA ALA A 11 -28.34 24.06 7.52
C ALA A 11 -27.15 24.54 8.35
N HIS A 12 -25.92 24.23 7.96
CA HIS A 12 -24.72 24.92 8.43
C HIS A 12 -23.99 25.49 7.21
N GLY A 13 -23.98 26.82 7.16
CA GLY A 13 -23.41 27.62 6.09
C GLY A 13 -21.89 27.63 6.13
N CYS A 14 -21.30 27.59 4.94
CA CYS A 14 -19.88 27.79 4.73
C CYS A 14 -19.55 29.29 4.88
N ARG A 15 -18.76 29.66 5.90
CA ARG A 15 -18.14 30.98 6.01
C ARG A 15 -16.81 30.97 5.27
N CYS A 16 -16.71 31.67 4.14
CA CYS A 16 -15.44 32.14 3.62
C CYS A 16 -15.35 33.65 3.87
N ASN A 17 -14.51 34.04 4.84
CA ASN A 17 -14.21 35.43 5.17
C ASN A 17 -12.69 35.64 4.97
N ARG A 18 -12.31 36.17 3.81
CA ARG A 18 -11.09 36.97 3.57
C ARG A 18 -11.56 38.02 2.56
N GLY A 19 -11.75 39.29 2.91
CA GLY A 19 -10.81 40.15 3.60
C GLY A 19 -9.85 40.77 2.59
N LEU A 20 -10.37 41.50 1.59
CA LEU A 20 -9.58 42.43 0.77
C LEU A 20 -10.41 43.69 0.52
N GLU A 21 -9.87 44.81 0.99
CA GLU A 21 -10.41 46.15 0.94
C GLU A 21 -10.27 46.75 -0.47
N GLY A 22 -11.37 47.36 -0.93
CA GLY A 22 -11.38 48.71 -1.51
C GLY A 22 -10.68 48.99 -2.84
N VAL A 23 -11.43 48.93 -3.94
CA VAL A 23 -11.30 49.91 -5.04
C VAL A 23 -12.70 50.27 -5.56
N ARG A 24 -13.02 51.56 -5.57
CA ARG A 24 -14.25 52.16 -6.15
C ARG A 24 -14.17 52.19 -7.67
N GLY A 25 -15.31 51.99 -8.33
CA GLY A 25 -15.50 52.28 -9.75
C GLY A 25 -16.97 52.14 -10.13
N ASP A 26 -17.62 53.28 -10.36
CA ASP A 26 -19.02 53.42 -10.78
C ASP A 26 -19.24 52.90 -12.21
N GLY A 27 -20.45 52.40 -12.49
CA GLY A 27 -20.90 52.08 -13.85
C GLY A 27 -22.21 51.31 -13.86
N GLU A 28 -23.33 52.03 -14.00
CA GLU A 28 -24.66 51.49 -14.33
C GLU A 28 -24.64 50.81 -15.71
N GLU A 29 -25.20 49.61 -15.83
CA GLU A 29 -25.98 49.23 -17.03
C GLU A 29 -26.89 48.02 -16.79
N ALA A 30 -27.96 47.97 -17.57
CA ALA A 30 -29.28 47.46 -17.21
C ALA A 30 -29.52 45.95 -17.45
N LEU A 31 -30.47 45.43 -16.66
CA LEU A 31 -31.08 44.09 -16.71
C LEU A 31 -31.93 43.86 -17.97
N LEU A 32 -31.76 42.71 -18.65
CA LEU A 32 -32.85 41.92 -19.24
C LEU A 32 -32.55 40.40 -19.13
N PRO A 33 -33.57 39.53 -18.96
CA PRO A 33 -33.37 38.14 -18.53
C PRO A 33 -33.48 37.12 -19.68
N HIS A 34 -32.71 36.04 -19.65
CA HIS A 34 -33.15 34.71 -20.13
C HIS A 34 -32.31 33.57 -19.50
N PRO A 35 -32.86 32.34 -19.41
CA PRO A 35 -32.51 31.36 -18.40
C PRO A 35 -31.61 30.22 -18.90
N LEU A 36 -31.15 29.43 -17.93
CA LEU A 36 -30.51 28.10 -17.97
C LEU A 36 -29.06 28.13 -17.49
N GLY A 37 -28.91 27.54 -16.30
CA GLY A 37 -27.69 27.49 -15.53
C GLY A 37 -26.60 26.66 -16.20
N MET A 38 -25.40 27.21 -16.17
CA MET A 38 -24.16 26.48 -16.31
C MET A 38 -23.13 27.28 -15.52
N PHE A 39 -22.90 26.90 -14.27
CA PHE A 39 -21.80 27.45 -13.49
C PHE A 39 -20.50 26.84 -14.02
N LEU A 40 -19.87 27.53 -14.99
CA LEU A 40 -18.45 27.32 -15.29
C LEU A 40 -17.65 27.88 -14.12
N CYS A 41 -17.04 27.01 -13.32
CA CYS A 41 -16.01 27.41 -12.38
C CYS A 41 -14.74 27.72 -13.18
N CYS A 42 -14.41 29.00 -13.32
CA CYS A 42 -13.15 29.48 -13.87
C CYS A 42 -12.04 29.37 -12.81
N CYS A 43 -11.57 28.15 -12.54
CA CYS A 43 -10.24 27.94 -11.96
C CYS A 43 -9.32 27.42 -13.08
N PRO A 44 -8.13 28.00 -13.29
CA PRO A 44 -7.20 27.46 -14.27
C PRO A 44 -6.79 26.04 -13.87
N PRO A 45 -6.56 25.12 -14.83
CA PRO A 45 -6.07 23.79 -14.52
C PRO A 45 -4.70 23.93 -13.86
N GLN A 46 -4.62 23.63 -12.58
CA GLN A 46 -3.33 23.41 -11.95
C GLN A 46 -2.71 22.19 -12.62
N ALA A 47 -1.46 22.37 -13.03
CA ALA A 47 -0.69 21.40 -13.78
C ALA A 47 -0.75 20.01 -13.14
N SER A 48 -0.81 18.99 -14.01
CA SER A 48 -0.58 17.58 -13.71
C SER A 48 0.76 17.43 -12.98
N GLY A 49 0.72 17.40 -11.65
CA GLY A 49 1.82 16.99 -10.81
C GLY A 49 1.86 15.48 -10.82
N ALA A 50 2.99 14.90 -11.23
CA ALA A 50 3.25 13.48 -11.10
C ALA A 50 3.03 13.01 -9.66
N ILE A 51 2.61 11.75 -9.49
CA ILE A 51 2.27 11.02 -8.25
C ILE A 51 3.36 11.03 -7.16
N VAL A 52 4.49 11.71 -7.38
CA VAL A 52 5.69 11.66 -6.54
C VAL A 52 5.90 12.91 -5.69
N GLU A 53 5.06 13.95 -5.76
CA GLU A 53 5.24 15.15 -4.93
C GLU A 53 4.02 15.43 -4.03
N ARG A 54 3.97 14.77 -2.86
CA ARG A 54 3.40 15.29 -1.60
C ARG A 54 3.42 14.25 -0.49
N LEU A 55 4.46 14.27 0.36
CA LEU A 55 4.42 13.65 1.68
C LEU A 55 5.25 14.49 2.65
N GLU A 56 4.63 15.53 3.22
CA GLU A 56 5.19 16.32 4.32
C GLU A 56 4.20 16.36 5.49
N GLU A 57 3.95 15.23 6.13
CA GLU A 57 3.40 15.22 7.49
C GLU A 57 4.19 14.23 8.36
N ASP A 58 4.73 14.75 9.46
CA ASP A 58 5.63 14.08 10.40
C ASP A 58 4.85 12.98 11.15
N PHE A 59 5.15 11.71 10.85
CA PHE A 59 4.42 10.58 11.41
C PHE A 59 5.04 10.13 12.73
N SER A 60 4.30 10.31 13.82
CA SER A 60 4.58 9.72 15.13
C SER A 60 4.30 8.21 15.06
N ALA A 61 5.35 7.41 14.83
CA ALA A 61 5.48 5.95 14.94
C ALA A 61 4.29 5.06 14.48
N PRO A 62 4.49 4.04 13.62
CA PRO A 62 3.40 3.19 13.15
C PRO A 62 2.68 2.50 14.32
N PHE A 63 1.41 2.84 14.53
CA PHE A 63 0.50 2.09 15.38
C PHE A 63 0.09 0.83 14.61
N TYR A 64 0.55 -0.34 15.07
CA TYR A 64 0.13 -1.64 14.56
C TYR A 64 -0.50 -2.42 15.71
N VAL A 65 -1.54 -3.17 15.36
CA VAL A 65 -2.23 -4.07 16.28
C VAL A 65 -1.72 -5.47 15.96
N SER A 66 -1.04 -6.10 16.92
CA SER A 66 -0.62 -7.50 16.81
C SER A 66 -1.77 -8.45 17.14
N TYR A 67 -2.73 -8.01 17.96
CA TYR A 67 -3.86 -8.80 18.42
C TYR A 67 -5.11 -7.96 18.67
N ASP A 68 -6.26 -8.42 18.17
CA ASP A 68 -7.58 -7.92 18.58
C ASP A 68 -8.58 -9.09 18.71
N PRO A 69 -8.99 -9.47 19.94
CA PRO A 69 -9.91 -10.58 20.17
C PRO A 69 -11.37 -10.30 19.78
N LEU A 70 -11.74 -9.02 19.61
CA LEU A 70 -13.13 -8.63 19.42
C LEU A 70 -13.53 -8.59 17.95
N VAL A 71 -12.59 -8.82 17.04
CA VAL A 71 -12.82 -8.80 15.59
C VAL A 71 -13.81 -9.86 15.17
N ARG A 72 -14.78 -9.45 14.35
CA ARG A 72 -15.82 -10.34 13.80
C ARG A 72 -15.86 -10.36 12.28
N ASN A 73 -15.47 -9.27 11.63
CA ASN A 73 -15.52 -9.15 10.18
C ASN A 73 -14.12 -8.82 9.65
N VAL A 74 -13.60 -9.69 8.81
CA VAL A 74 -12.31 -9.51 8.13
C VAL A 74 -12.56 -9.62 6.63
N THR A 75 -12.01 -8.67 5.87
CA THR A 75 -11.83 -8.82 4.43
C THR A 75 -10.35 -9.04 4.15
N TYR A 76 -10.04 -10.05 3.35
CA TYR A 76 -8.68 -10.55 3.14
C TYR A 76 -8.40 -10.70 1.65
N VAL A 77 -7.24 -10.21 1.22
CA VAL A 77 -6.67 -10.44 -0.11
C VAL A 77 -5.16 -10.55 0.03
N SER A 78 -4.53 -11.35 -0.83
CA SER A 78 -3.08 -11.56 -0.86
C SER A 78 -2.63 -11.70 -2.31
N ASP A 79 -1.32 -11.70 -2.51
CA ASP A 79 -0.68 -12.03 -3.80
C ASP A 79 -1.21 -11.14 -4.93
N VAL A 80 -1.39 -9.84 -4.64
CA VAL A 80 -1.80 -8.89 -5.66
C VAL A 80 -0.67 -8.70 -6.66
N GLU A 81 0.60 -8.72 -6.24
CA GLU A 81 1.74 -8.80 -7.16
C GLU A 81 1.77 -7.67 -8.22
N GLY A 82 1.21 -6.51 -7.88
CA GLY A 82 1.03 -5.38 -8.81
C GLY A 82 -0.12 -5.54 -9.83
N GLN A 83 -0.93 -6.59 -9.76
CA GLN A 83 -2.10 -6.83 -10.61
C GLN A 83 -3.27 -5.92 -10.19
N TRP A 84 -3.24 -4.67 -10.65
CA TRP A 84 -4.21 -3.64 -10.24
C TRP A 84 -5.66 -4.00 -10.53
N GLU A 85 -5.93 -4.58 -11.70
CA GLU A 85 -7.27 -5.01 -12.10
C GLU A 85 -7.80 -6.12 -11.20
N TYR A 86 -6.94 -7.04 -10.75
CA TYR A 86 -7.30 -8.07 -9.78
C TYR A 86 -7.69 -7.44 -8.44
N PHE A 87 -6.89 -6.48 -7.95
CA PHE A 87 -7.21 -5.77 -6.71
C PHE A 87 -8.51 -4.97 -6.83
N CYS A 88 -8.72 -4.24 -7.93
CA CYS A 88 -9.97 -3.50 -8.14
C CYS A 88 -11.17 -4.44 -8.16
N ASN A 89 -11.07 -5.57 -8.85
CA ASN A 89 -12.12 -6.58 -8.87
C ASN A 89 -12.39 -7.16 -7.48
N PHE A 90 -11.35 -7.38 -6.66
CA PHE A 90 -11.53 -7.76 -5.26
C PHE A 90 -12.32 -6.69 -4.49
N VAL A 91 -11.94 -5.42 -4.61
CA VAL A 91 -12.61 -4.29 -3.92
C VAL A 91 -14.08 -4.21 -4.33
N ASP A 92 -14.39 -4.35 -5.62
CA ASP A 92 -15.77 -4.29 -6.14
C ASP A 92 -16.67 -5.42 -5.60
N HIS A 93 -16.08 -6.55 -5.19
CA HIS A 93 -16.79 -7.69 -4.62
C HIS A 93 -16.67 -7.78 -3.09
N SER A 94 -15.88 -6.90 -2.46
CA SER A 94 -15.72 -6.86 -1.02
C SER A 94 -16.96 -6.26 -0.36
N LYS A 95 -17.27 -6.74 0.85
CA LYS A 95 -18.29 -6.15 1.72
C LYS A 95 -17.71 -5.12 2.69
N GLY A 96 -16.39 -5.17 2.92
CA GLY A 96 -15.73 -4.38 3.94
C GLY A 96 -14.90 -3.25 3.36
N LEU A 97 -14.53 -3.31 2.09
CA LEU A 97 -13.60 -2.38 1.45
C LEU A 97 -14.23 -1.85 0.16
N SER A 98 -14.18 -0.54 -0.05
CA SER A 98 -14.66 0.08 -1.30
C SER A 98 -13.82 1.30 -1.68
N PHE A 99 -13.86 1.70 -2.95
CA PHE A 99 -13.32 2.99 -3.38
C PHE A 99 -14.33 4.10 -3.08
N ILE A 100 -13.84 5.25 -2.59
CA ILE A 100 -14.70 6.41 -2.34
C ILE A 100 -15.29 6.95 -3.64
N VAL A 101 -14.46 7.02 -4.69
CA VAL A 101 -14.91 7.42 -6.03
C VAL A 101 -15.03 6.16 -6.91
N PRO A 102 -16.25 5.81 -7.36
CA PRO A 102 -16.44 4.76 -8.35
C PRO A 102 -15.79 5.15 -9.68
N SER A 103 -14.98 4.25 -10.23
CA SER A 103 -14.27 4.44 -11.48
C SER A 103 -13.76 3.10 -12.01
N GLU A 104 -13.66 3.00 -13.33
CA GLU A 104 -12.99 1.88 -13.98
C GLU A 104 -11.51 1.80 -13.57
N PRO A 105 -10.93 0.58 -13.43
CA PRO A 105 -9.55 0.40 -12.96
C PRO A 105 -8.50 1.21 -13.74
N HIS A 106 -8.64 1.27 -15.07
CA HIS A 106 -7.72 1.96 -15.98
C HIS A 106 -7.86 3.50 -15.98
N LEU A 107 -8.83 4.05 -15.26
CA LEU A 107 -8.98 5.50 -15.10
C LEU A 107 -8.39 5.99 -13.78
N ARG A 108 -8.09 5.08 -12.84
CA ARG A 108 -7.52 5.41 -11.53
C ARG A 108 -6.03 5.72 -11.67
N ARG A 109 -5.72 7.00 -11.88
CA ARG A 109 -4.35 7.54 -11.99
C ARG A 109 -4.03 8.50 -10.85
N ASP A 110 -5.01 9.28 -10.44
CA ASP A 110 -4.84 10.33 -9.43
C ASP A 110 -5.14 9.79 -8.03
N ALA A 111 -4.47 10.34 -7.01
CA ALA A 111 -4.61 9.93 -5.61
C ALA A 111 -6.07 9.88 -5.12
N ASP A 112 -6.89 10.87 -5.50
CA ASP A 112 -8.32 10.94 -5.14
C ASP A 112 -9.12 9.73 -5.68
N LEU A 113 -8.68 9.15 -6.80
CA LEU A 113 -9.28 7.96 -7.41
C LEU A 113 -8.73 6.65 -6.82
N LEU A 114 -7.69 6.71 -5.99
CA LEU A 114 -7.13 5.55 -5.28
C LEU A 114 -7.68 5.44 -3.85
N GLU A 115 -8.45 6.43 -3.40
CA GLU A 115 -8.92 6.54 -2.04
C GLU A 115 -9.89 5.39 -1.69
N LEU A 116 -9.48 4.59 -0.69
CA LEU A 116 -10.26 3.49 -0.14
C LEU A 116 -10.96 3.90 1.15
N VAL A 117 -12.11 3.27 1.41
CA VAL A 117 -12.81 3.32 2.68
C VAL A 117 -13.05 1.90 3.20
N LEU A 118 -12.83 1.73 4.51
CA LEU A 118 -13.10 0.51 5.24
C LEU A 118 -14.41 0.69 6.02
N GLU A 119 -15.36 -0.22 5.79
CA GLU A 119 -16.65 -0.22 6.48
C GLU A 119 -16.50 -0.36 7.99
N ASP A 120 -17.45 0.20 8.74
CA ASP A 120 -17.44 0.16 10.20
C ASP A 120 -17.54 -1.28 10.71
N GLY A 121 -16.69 -1.61 11.70
CA GLY A 121 -16.62 -2.96 12.28
C GLY A 121 -15.97 -4.01 11.38
N TRP A 122 -15.40 -3.62 10.24
CA TRP A 122 -14.52 -4.46 9.43
C TRP A 122 -13.06 -4.17 9.72
N HIS A 123 -12.25 -5.24 9.63
CA HIS A 123 -10.80 -5.17 9.51
C HIS A 123 -10.41 -5.60 8.10
N PHE A 124 -9.33 -5.01 7.58
CA PHE A 124 -8.74 -5.40 6.32
C PHE A 124 -7.34 -5.97 6.56
N VAL A 125 -7.09 -7.15 6.01
CA VAL A 125 -5.80 -7.81 6.04
C VAL A 125 -5.31 -7.98 4.61
N TYR A 126 -4.15 -7.40 4.30
CA TYR A 126 -3.41 -7.71 3.09
C TYR A 126 -2.37 -8.77 3.41
N GLY A 127 -2.41 -9.91 2.71
CA GLY A 127 -1.67 -11.12 3.05
C GLY A 127 -0.17 -11.08 2.76
N GLY A 128 0.31 -10.18 1.91
CA GLY A 128 1.71 -10.11 1.51
C GLY A 128 1.87 -10.09 0.00
N ASP A 129 3.12 -9.96 -0.45
CA ASP A 129 3.52 -10.01 -1.85
C ASP A 129 2.84 -8.92 -2.69
N ALA A 130 3.02 -7.66 -2.25
CA ALA A 130 2.46 -6.48 -2.90
C ALA A 130 3.08 -6.19 -4.27
N CYS A 131 4.37 -6.51 -4.42
CA CYS A 131 5.17 -6.08 -5.56
C CYS A 131 5.75 -7.27 -6.33
N ASP A 132 5.24 -7.50 -7.53
CA ASP A 132 5.91 -8.34 -8.53
C ASP A 132 5.67 -7.76 -9.94
N LYS A 133 5.34 -8.59 -10.92
CA LYS A 133 5.41 -8.27 -12.35
C LYS A 133 4.24 -7.41 -12.88
N GLY A 134 3.24 -7.11 -12.05
CA GLY A 134 2.05 -6.36 -12.49
C GLY A 134 2.30 -4.86 -12.68
N SER A 135 1.55 -4.24 -13.60
CA SER A 135 1.67 -2.82 -13.99
C SER A 135 0.82 -1.85 -13.14
N GLY A 136 0.73 -2.16 -11.84
CA GLY A 136 -0.16 -1.50 -10.90
C GLY A 136 0.41 -1.31 -9.50
N THR A 137 1.69 -1.59 -9.32
CA THR A 137 2.36 -1.59 -8.01
C THR A 137 2.29 -0.23 -7.31
N LEU A 138 2.60 0.87 -8.00
CA LEU A 138 2.59 2.20 -7.39
C LEU A 138 1.20 2.59 -6.90
N ARG A 139 0.19 2.41 -7.75
CA ARG A 139 -1.22 2.70 -7.39
C ARG A 139 -1.70 1.83 -6.24
N PHE A 140 -1.30 0.55 -6.26
CA PHE A 140 -1.63 -0.40 -5.23
C PHE A 140 -1.03 -0.02 -3.88
N LEU A 141 0.28 0.23 -3.83
CA LEU A 141 0.98 0.63 -2.61
C LEU A 141 0.42 1.95 -2.04
N GLU A 142 0.18 2.94 -2.90
CA GLU A 142 -0.42 4.21 -2.50
C GLU A 142 -1.80 4.02 -1.84
N ALA A 143 -2.67 3.21 -2.46
CA ALA A 143 -4.00 2.93 -1.92
C ALA A 143 -3.92 2.23 -0.56
N LEU A 144 -3.04 1.23 -0.41
CA LEU A 144 -2.86 0.49 0.84
C LEU A 144 -2.28 1.34 1.97
N VAL A 145 -1.20 2.07 1.70
CA VAL A 145 -0.53 2.92 2.69
C VAL A 145 -1.46 4.04 3.14
N THR A 146 -2.18 4.66 2.20
CA THR A 146 -3.14 5.72 2.53
C THR A 146 -4.27 5.19 3.41
N LEU A 147 -4.80 4.01 3.10
CA LEU A 147 -5.81 3.36 3.93
C LEU A 147 -5.28 3.02 5.32
N LYS A 148 -4.07 2.44 5.41
CA LYS A 148 -3.41 2.13 6.69
C LYS A 148 -3.21 3.37 7.56
N ARG A 149 -2.83 4.50 6.97
CA ARG A 149 -2.65 5.76 7.71
C ARG A 149 -3.95 6.29 8.30
N ARG A 150 -5.07 6.07 7.62
CA ARG A 150 -6.40 6.56 8.06
C ARG A 150 -7.06 5.68 9.12
N VAL A 151 -6.87 4.37 9.04
CA VAL A 151 -7.49 3.38 9.93
C VAL A 151 -6.41 2.39 10.45
N PRO A 152 -5.41 2.89 11.20
CA PRO A 152 -4.20 2.12 11.54
C PRO A 152 -4.46 0.93 12.44
N ASP A 153 -5.53 0.95 13.22
CA ASP A 153 -5.99 -0.11 14.11
C ASP A 153 -6.74 -1.25 13.39
N ARG A 154 -7.30 -0.98 12.20
CA ARG A 154 -8.14 -1.94 11.47
C ARG A 154 -7.56 -2.42 10.14
N VAL A 155 -6.46 -1.83 9.70
CA VAL A 155 -5.77 -2.19 8.46
C VAL A 155 -4.45 -2.86 8.80
N HIS A 156 -4.24 -4.07 8.31
CA HIS A 156 -3.09 -4.89 8.62
C HIS A 156 -2.41 -5.28 7.31
N LEU A 157 -1.21 -4.77 7.08
CA LEU A 157 -0.42 -5.12 5.90
C LEU A 157 0.61 -6.14 6.33
N LEU A 158 0.57 -7.33 5.75
CA LEU A 158 1.53 -8.38 6.04
C LEU A 158 2.70 -8.31 5.06
N LEU A 159 3.89 -8.64 5.55
CA LEU A 159 5.09 -8.81 4.72
C LEU A 159 5.11 -10.24 4.18
N GLY A 160 5.00 -10.36 2.86
CA GLY A 160 5.10 -11.66 2.20
C GLY A 160 6.52 -12.07 1.86
N ASN A 161 6.69 -13.27 1.33
CA ASN A 161 7.99 -13.81 0.94
C ASN A 161 8.70 -12.92 -0.11
N GLY A 162 7.99 -12.44 -1.13
CA GLY A 162 8.49 -11.47 -2.10
C GLY A 162 8.96 -10.16 -1.46
N ASP A 163 8.19 -9.65 -0.50
CA ASP A 163 8.54 -8.42 0.24
C ASP A 163 9.82 -8.62 1.08
N ILE A 164 9.90 -9.75 1.79
CA ILE A 164 11.03 -10.13 2.66
C ILE A 164 12.29 -10.44 1.85
N ASN A 165 12.15 -11.06 0.67
CA ASN A 165 13.28 -11.38 -0.20
C ASN A 165 13.92 -10.10 -0.77
N ARG A 166 13.12 -9.10 -1.10
CA ARG A 166 13.61 -7.77 -1.49
C ARG A 166 14.44 -7.15 -0.37
N LEU A 167 14.06 -7.37 0.89
CA LEU A 167 14.80 -6.94 2.09
C LEU A 167 15.99 -7.85 2.48
N CYS A 168 16.17 -8.98 1.80
CA CYS A 168 17.13 -10.03 2.13
C CYS A 168 16.98 -10.71 3.51
N TRP A 169 15.85 -10.56 4.22
CA TRP A 169 15.72 -11.18 5.54
C TRP A 169 15.44 -12.68 5.52
N ALA A 170 15.09 -13.25 4.37
CA ALA A 170 14.83 -14.69 4.23
C ALA A 170 16.03 -15.55 4.71
N HIS A 171 17.25 -15.02 4.60
CA HIS A 171 18.46 -15.70 5.07
C HIS A 171 18.64 -15.62 6.59
N GLU A 172 18.12 -14.58 7.23
CA GLU A 172 18.17 -14.39 8.69
C GLU A 172 17.09 -15.19 9.41
N LEU A 173 15.96 -15.43 8.74
CA LEU A 173 14.84 -16.24 9.26
C LEU A 173 15.10 -17.75 9.16
N ASN A 174 16.03 -18.18 8.30
CA ASN A 174 16.40 -19.58 8.15
C ASN A 174 17.46 -19.96 9.19
N SER A 175 17.09 -20.83 10.13
CA SER A 175 17.73 -21.09 11.44
C SER A 175 19.12 -21.77 11.42
N ALA A 176 19.87 -21.70 10.32
CA ALA A 176 21.28 -22.13 10.29
C ALA A 176 22.27 -20.97 10.57
N ASP A 177 21.85 -19.72 10.41
CA ASP A 177 22.70 -18.51 10.53
C ASP A 177 22.04 -17.42 11.40
N LEU A 178 21.34 -17.79 12.48
CA LEU A 178 20.87 -16.82 13.49
C LEU A 178 22.09 -16.18 14.18
N GLY A 179 22.59 -15.06 13.65
CA GLY A 179 23.64 -14.28 14.31
C GLY A 179 24.63 -13.51 13.43
N ALA A 180 24.58 -13.64 12.10
CA ALA A 180 25.44 -12.85 11.22
C ALA A 180 24.60 -12.00 10.26
N PRO A 181 24.48 -10.68 10.46
CA PRO A 181 23.93 -9.81 9.43
C PRO A 181 24.82 -9.92 8.19
N LYS A 182 24.32 -10.58 7.13
CA LYS A 182 24.97 -10.58 5.83
C LYS A 182 24.66 -9.23 5.17
N GLU A 183 25.61 -8.70 4.39
CA GLU A 183 25.44 -7.40 3.73
C GLU A 183 24.09 -7.33 3.02
N VAL A 184 23.24 -6.39 3.45
CA VAL A 184 21.92 -6.17 2.88
C VAL A 184 22.12 -5.64 1.46
N ASN A 185 22.01 -6.51 0.48
CA ASN A 185 21.94 -6.12 -0.92
C ASN A 185 20.46 -6.21 -1.27
N VAL A 186 19.71 -5.12 -1.33
CA VAL A 186 18.26 -5.12 -1.58
C VAL A 186 18.02 -5.19 -3.09
N PRO A 187 17.86 -6.37 -3.73
CA PRO A 187 17.49 -6.39 -5.14
C PRO A 187 16.03 -5.92 -5.26
N LEU A 188 15.84 -4.72 -5.82
CA LEU A 188 14.53 -4.11 -6.08
C LEU A 188 13.73 -4.78 -7.20
N TRP A 189 14.31 -5.80 -7.81
CA TRP A 189 13.79 -6.61 -8.89
C TRP A 189 14.44 -7.98 -8.77
N THR A 190 13.88 -8.98 -9.43
CA THR A 190 14.49 -10.30 -9.48
C THR A 190 15.83 -10.19 -10.20
N VAL A 191 16.93 -10.42 -9.48
CA VAL A 191 18.28 -10.48 -10.05
C VAL A 191 18.46 -11.86 -10.67
N VAL A 192 18.44 -11.91 -12.00
CA VAL A 192 18.53 -13.16 -12.79
C VAL A 192 19.97 -13.51 -13.19
N GLY A 193 20.94 -12.67 -12.82
CA GLY A 193 22.36 -12.84 -13.08
C GLY A 193 23.18 -11.68 -12.51
N PRO A 194 24.53 -11.73 -12.57
CA PRO A 194 25.37 -10.62 -12.13
C PRO A 194 25.02 -9.36 -12.91
N PHE A 195 24.39 -8.37 -12.25
CA PHE A 195 23.95 -7.12 -12.87
C PHE A 195 22.91 -7.30 -14.00
N GLU A 196 22.02 -8.31 -13.91
CA GLU A 196 20.88 -8.50 -14.82
C GLU A 196 19.55 -8.49 -14.05
N PHE A 197 18.54 -7.81 -14.61
CA PHE A 197 17.17 -7.79 -14.08
C PHE A 197 16.23 -8.68 -14.90
N ASP A 198 15.17 -9.20 -14.27
CA ASP A 198 14.05 -9.82 -15.00
C ASP A 198 13.36 -8.74 -15.84
N PRO A 199 13.35 -8.86 -17.19
CA PRO A 199 12.68 -7.88 -18.05
C PRO A 199 11.21 -7.67 -17.70
N GLN A 200 10.52 -8.66 -17.13
CA GLN A 200 9.11 -8.56 -16.78
C GLN A 200 8.86 -7.53 -15.67
N ASP A 201 9.73 -7.46 -14.65
CA ASP A 201 9.62 -6.47 -13.56
C ASP A 201 9.71 -5.04 -14.14
N PHE A 202 10.67 -4.82 -15.04
CA PHE A 202 10.88 -3.52 -15.67
C PHE A 202 9.76 -3.15 -16.64
N ASP A 203 9.24 -4.12 -17.39
CA ASP A 203 8.18 -3.88 -18.36
C ASP A 203 6.86 -3.56 -17.64
N GLY A 204 6.52 -4.24 -16.53
CA GLY A 204 5.37 -3.89 -15.69
C GLY A 204 5.47 -2.49 -15.11
N ARG A 205 6.61 -2.12 -14.52
CA ARG A 205 6.82 -0.74 -14.02
C ARG A 205 6.79 0.30 -15.14
N ARG A 206 7.30 -0.03 -16.34
CA ARG A 206 7.26 0.87 -17.51
C ARG A 206 5.83 1.13 -17.96
N GLU A 207 5.02 0.09 -18.04
CA GLU A 207 3.59 0.20 -18.36
C GLU A 207 2.87 1.07 -17.33
N GLU A 208 3.16 0.89 -16.04
CA GLU A 208 2.60 1.71 -14.98
C GLU A 208 2.98 3.18 -15.12
N LEU A 209 4.28 3.49 -15.26
CA LEU A 209 4.74 4.88 -15.44
C LEU A 209 4.11 5.53 -16.66
N ALA A 210 4.05 4.81 -17.79
CA ALA A 210 3.41 5.30 -19.00
C ALA A 210 1.92 5.60 -18.76
N HIS A 211 1.23 4.70 -18.07
CA HIS A 211 -0.17 4.88 -17.70
C HIS A 211 -0.40 6.15 -16.86
N LEU A 212 0.41 6.31 -15.80
CA LEU A 212 0.33 7.42 -14.87
C LEU A 212 0.67 8.76 -15.53
N GLU A 213 1.64 8.78 -16.44
CA GLU A 213 2.06 9.98 -17.18
C GLU A 213 1.21 10.27 -18.43
N GLY A 214 0.25 9.39 -18.78
CA GLY A 214 -0.53 9.52 -20.01
C GLY A 214 0.30 9.37 -21.29
N LYS A 215 1.38 8.60 -21.23
CA LYS A 215 2.32 8.31 -22.31
C LYS A 215 2.17 6.87 -22.82
N PHE A 216 2.83 6.56 -23.93
CA PHE A 216 3.00 5.19 -24.38
C PHE A 216 4.21 4.52 -23.69
N PRO A 217 4.19 3.19 -23.46
CA PRO A 217 5.31 2.50 -22.79
C PRO A 217 6.68 2.71 -23.45
N HIS A 218 6.75 2.82 -24.77
CA HIS A 218 8.01 3.02 -25.49
C HIS A 218 8.63 4.42 -25.29
N GLU A 219 7.87 5.36 -24.71
CA GLU A 219 8.36 6.70 -24.35
C GLU A 219 9.03 6.73 -22.98
N ILE A 220 8.82 5.69 -22.15
CA ILE A 220 9.46 5.51 -20.85
C ILE A 220 10.73 4.69 -21.05
N ASN A 221 11.89 5.21 -20.68
CA ASN A 221 13.16 4.51 -20.84
C ASN A 221 13.60 3.79 -19.55
N ASP A 222 14.61 2.91 -19.63
CA ASP A 222 15.07 2.11 -18.48
C ASP A 222 15.59 2.96 -17.31
N LYS A 223 16.10 4.17 -17.58
CA LYS A 223 16.52 5.10 -16.52
C LYS A 223 15.33 5.66 -15.76
N ASP A 224 14.21 5.89 -16.42
CA ASP A 224 12.98 6.36 -15.76
C ASP A 224 12.42 5.27 -14.85
N VAL A 225 12.41 4.01 -15.32
CA VAL A 225 12.01 2.84 -14.53
C VAL A 225 12.91 2.67 -13.31
N MET A 226 14.24 2.72 -13.50
CA MET A 226 15.22 2.63 -12.42
C MET A 226 15.00 3.74 -11.39
N LYS A 227 14.85 4.98 -11.85
CA LYS A 227 14.57 6.13 -10.99
C LYS A 227 13.31 5.88 -10.16
N SER A 228 12.23 5.35 -10.75
CA SER A 228 11.00 5.06 -10.02
C SER A 228 11.19 4.03 -8.89
N TYR A 229 11.92 2.93 -9.12
CA TYR A 229 12.23 1.99 -8.04
C TYR A 229 13.03 2.63 -6.91
N MET A 230 14.01 3.46 -7.27
CA MET A 230 14.87 4.14 -6.31
C MET A 230 14.11 5.18 -5.48
N GLU A 231 13.26 6.00 -6.11
CA GLU A 231 12.39 6.93 -5.38
C GLU A 231 11.42 6.17 -4.46
N GLY A 232 10.93 4.99 -4.88
CA GLY A 232 10.07 4.15 -4.05
C GLY A 232 10.72 3.67 -2.75
N LEU A 233 12.05 3.55 -2.68
CA LEU A 233 12.80 3.14 -1.49
C LEU A 233 13.19 4.28 -0.56
N LYS A 234 13.21 5.52 -1.04
CA LYS A 234 13.58 6.65 -0.19
C LYS A 234 12.49 6.89 0.86
N PRO A 235 12.80 7.59 1.97
CA PRO A 235 11.76 8.12 2.86
C PRO A 235 10.69 8.87 2.06
N GLY A 236 9.41 8.60 2.30
CA GLY A 236 8.29 9.10 1.50
C GLY A 236 8.01 8.31 0.20
N GLY A 237 8.84 7.35 -0.19
CA GLY A 237 8.53 6.46 -1.30
C GLY A 237 7.46 5.44 -0.91
N TRP A 238 6.49 5.16 -1.79
CA TRP A 238 5.37 4.27 -1.46
C TRP A 238 5.78 2.85 -1.04
N LEU A 239 6.85 2.31 -1.63
CA LEU A 239 7.39 1.01 -1.21
C LEU A 239 8.03 1.11 0.18
N ARG A 240 8.81 2.16 0.47
CA ARG A 240 9.39 2.38 1.80
C ARG A 240 8.30 2.49 2.86
N GLU A 241 7.28 3.30 2.60
CA GLU A 241 6.15 3.52 3.51
C GLU A 241 5.36 2.23 3.75
N TYR A 242 5.09 1.45 2.71
CA TYR A 242 4.47 0.12 2.84
C TYR A 242 5.28 -0.78 3.78
N LEU A 243 6.58 -0.90 3.54
CA LEU A 243 7.45 -1.75 4.35
C LEU A 243 7.49 -1.28 5.81
N GLN A 244 7.46 0.04 6.08
CA GLN A 244 7.48 0.60 7.44
C GLN A 244 6.22 0.31 8.24
N VAL A 245 5.05 0.25 7.59
CA VAL A 245 3.76 0.05 8.26
C VAL A 245 3.29 -1.41 8.22
N ALA A 246 3.98 -2.28 7.48
CA ALA A 246 3.70 -3.70 7.39
C ALA A 246 4.28 -4.49 8.58
N GLN A 247 3.75 -5.68 8.81
CA GLN A 247 4.10 -6.58 9.91
C GLN A 247 4.20 -8.02 9.43
N LEU A 248 4.81 -8.93 10.20
CA LEU A 248 4.96 -10.32 9.78
C LEU A 248 3.71 -11.16 10.05
N CYS A 249 2.95 -10.78 11.07
CA CYS A 249 1.72 -11.48 11.44
C CYS A 249 0.73 -10.57 12.17
N VAL A 250 -0.53 -11.00 12.21
CA VAL A 250 -1.55 -10.43 13.09
C VAL A 250 -2.52 -11.51 13.55
N MET A 251 -2.97 -11.42 14.80
CA MET A 251 -4.01 -12.28 15.35
C MET A 251 -5.33 -11.50 15.48
N LEU A 252 -6.40 -11.95 14.82
CA LEU A 252 -7.72 -11.32 14.91
C LEU A 252 -8.75 -12.36 15.32
N GLY A 253 -9.40 -12.15 16.47
CA GLY A 253 -10.16 -13.19 17.14
C GLY A 253 -9.28 -14.42 17.43
N GLU A 254 -9.71 -15.60 16.99
CA GLU A 254 -8.95 -16.84 17.12
C GLU A 254 -8.13 -17.18 15.86
N THR A 255 -7.99 -16.24 14.92
CA THR A 255 -7.33 -16.48 13.62
C THR A 255 -5.98 -15.77 13.54
N LEU A 256 -4.92 -16.54 13.28
CA LEU A 256 -3.61 -16.02 12.94
C LEU A 256 -3.53 -15.79 11.42
N PHE A 257 -3.10 -14.60 11.03
CA PHE A 257 -2.82 -14.24 9.64
C PHE A 257 -1.31 -14.09 9.46
N VAL A 258 -0.80 -14.80 8.44
CA VAL A 258 0.57 -14.80 7.94
C VAL A 258 0.51 -15.03 6.43
N ASP A 259 1.51 -14.57 5.68
CA ASP A 259 1.62 -14.81 4.23
C ASP A 259 1.80 -16.30 3.91
N GLY A 260 2.77 -16.92 4.60
CA GLY A 260 3.15 -18.31 4.41
C GLY A 260 2.54 -19.26 5.43
N GLN A 261 3.29 -20.32 5.74
CA GLN A 261 2.87 -21.35 6.70
C GLN A 261 3.68 -21.26 7.99
N VAL A 262 2.99 -21.37 9.14
CA VAL A 262 3.64 -21.66 10.43
C VAL A 262 3.74 -23.16 10.59
N VAL A 263 4.97 -23.68 10.69
CA VAL A 263 5.25 -25.10 10.90
C VAL A 263 5.70 -25.31 12.33
N ALA A 264 4.98 -26.16 13.08
CA ALA A 264 5.45 -26.63 14.36
C ALA A 264 6.67 -27.55 14.13
N LEU A 265 7.81 -27.21 14.74
CA LEU A 265 8.97 -28.08 14.74
C LEU A 265 8.64 -29.27 15.66
N ALA A 266 8.47 -30.44 15.06
CA ALA A 266 7.95 -31.65 15.70
C ALA A 266 8.62 -31.97 17.06
N GLN A 267 7.95 -31.57 18.15
CA GLN A 267 8.11 -32.13 19.49
C GLN A 267 6.77 -32.33 20.23
N ASP A 268 5.64 -31.84 19.71
CA ASP A 268 4.31 -32.00 20.32
C ASP A 268 3.41 -32.91 19.46
N GLU A 269 3.63 -34.22 19.52
CA GLU A 269 2.74 -35.22 18.89
C GLU A 269 1.50 -35.57 19.74
N GLU A 270 1.34 -35.00 20.93
CA GLU A 270 0.15 -35.26 21.76
C GLU A 270 -0.84 -34.09 21.67
N ALA A 271 -1.70 -34.14 20.64
CA ALA A 271 -2.91 -33.33 20.56
C ALA A 271 -3.92 -33.80 21.63
N VAL A 272 -3.65 -33.48 22.89
CA VAL A 272 -4.59 -33.61 24.01
C VAL A 272 -5.58 -32.45 23.94
N ALA A 273 -6.86 -32.73 24.18
CA ALA A 273 -7.87 -31.69 24.33
C ALA A 273 -7.46 -30.74 25.46
N ARG A 274 -7.11 -29.50 25.12
CA ARG A 274 -6.75 -28.46 26.09
C ARG A 274 -7.99 -28.00 26.86
N SER A 275 -7.82 -27.79 28.16
CA SER A 275 -8.76 -27.08 29.02
C SER A 275 -8.91 -25.60 28.61
N ALA A 276 -9.92 -24.92 29.13
CA ALA A 276 -10.14 -23.49 28.85
C ALA A 276 -8.94 -22.63 29.31
N GLU A 277 -8.34 -22.96 30.45
CA GLU A 277 -7.17 -22.28 31.02
C GLU A 277 -5.92 -22.48 30.13
N GLU A 278 -5.73 -23.69 29.60
CA GLU A 278 -4.65 -24.00 28.64
C GLU A 278 -4.86 -23.33 27.28
N LYS A 279 -6.11 -23.11 26.86
CA LYS A 279 -6.41 -22.34 25.65
C LYS A 279 -6.07 -20.85 25.85
N GLU A 280 -6.52 -20.25 26.95
CA GLU A 280 -6.24 -18.84 27.28
C GLU A 280 -4.74 -18.58 27.39
N GLN A 281 -4.00 -19.46 28.04
CA GLN A 281 -2.54 -19.36 28.12
C GLN A 281 -1.87 -19.47 26.75
N ALA A 282 -2.34 -20.37 25.88
CA ALA A 282 -1.82 -20.50 24.53
C ALA A 282 -2.13 -19.25 23.66
N ASP A 283 -3.29 -18.64 23.83
CA ASP A 283 -3.64 -17.40 23.12
C ASP A 283 -2.72 -16.24 23.55
N LEU A 284 -2.43 -16.12 24.85
CA LEU A 284 -1.45 -15.15 25.37
C LEU A 284 -0.03 -15.39 24.85
N GLU A 285 0.38 -16.66 24.75
CA GLU A 285 1.68 -17.03 24.17
C GLU A 285 1.75 -16.68 22.68
N MET A 286 0.65 -16.87 21.94
CA MET A 286 0.58 -16.49 20.54
C MET A 286 0.58 -14.98 20.33
N GLU A 287 -0.12 -14.22 21.17
CA GLU A 287 -0.09 -12.77 21.16
C GLU A 287 1.33 -12.23 21.40
N ASP A 288 2.01 -12.74 22.44
CA ASP A 288 3.37 -12.37 22.77
C ASP A 288 4.34 -12.75 21.63
N TRP A 289 4.16 -13.93 21.03
CA TRP A 289 4.94 -14.35 19.87
C TRP A 289 4.74 -13.40 18.68
N CYS A 290 3.50 -13.04 18.34
CA CYS A 290 3.21 -12.09 17.27
C CYS A 290 3.86 -10.74 17.53
N THR A 291 3.75 -10.25 18.77
CA THR A 291 4.33 -8.97 19.19
C THR A 291 5.86 -8.97 19.06
N ARG A 292 6.52 -10.03 19.52
CA ARG A 292 7.98 -10.18 19.39
C ARG A 292 8.44 -10.32 17.95
N LEU A 293 7.72 -11.10 17.13
CA LEU A 293 8.05 -11.28 15.72
C LEU A 293 7.94 -9.96 14.95
N ASN A 294 6.87 -9.21 15.16
CA ASN A 294 6.68 -7.90 14.55
C ASN A 294 7.72 -6.87 15.07
N ALA A 295 8.14 -6.95 16.34
CA ALA A 295 9.20 -6.09 16.89
C ALA A 295 10.56 -6.37 16.26
N TRP A 296 10.87 -7.64 16.04
CA TRP A 296 12.07 -8.04 15.30
C TRP A 296 12.07 -7.46 13.88
N ALA A 297 10.97 -7.61 13.13
CA ALA A 297 10.87 -7.08 11.76
C ALA A 297 11.13 -5.57 11.69
N ARG A 298 10.57 -4.81 12.63
CA ARG A 298 10.82 -3.36 12.69
C ARG A 298 12.27 -3.01 12.97
N SER A 299 12.91 -3.68 13.94
CA SER A 299 14.33 -3.44 14.21
C SER A 299 15.21 -3.66 12.98
N ARG A 300 14.81 -4.57 12.08
CA ARG A 300 15.51 -4.81 10.81
C ARG A 300 15.29 -3.72 9.78
N LEU A 301 14.12 -3.08 9.77
CA LEU A 301 13.90 -1.88 8.95
C LEU A 301 14.68 -0.69 9.49
N ASP A 302 14.80 -0.56 10.81
CA ASP A 302 15.60 0.50 11.45
C ASP A 302 17.09 0.32 11.12
N ASP A 303 17.60 -0.93 11.15
CA ASP A 303 18.97 -1.26 10.71
C ASP A 303 19.23 -0.86 9.25
N LEU A 304 18.23 -1.07 8.38
CA LEU A 304 18.28 -0.70 6.97
C LEU A 304 18.31 0.82 6.77
N ASP A 305 17.53 1.58 7.53
CA ASP A 305 17.57 3.06 7.50
C ASP A 305 18.91 3.61 8.00
N ALA A 306 19.51 2.97 9.01
CA ALA A 306 20.82 3.38 9.51
C ALA A 306 21.96 3.12 8.51
N LYS A 307 21.77 2.21 7.55
CA LYS A 307 22.76 1.82 6.55
C LYS A 307 22.11 1.64 5.17
N PRO A 308 21.72 2.75 4.51
CA PRO A 308 21.05 2.68 3.23
C PRO A 308 21.95 2.02 2.17
N ALA A 309 21.63 0.79 1.79
CA ALA A 309 22.41 0.04 0.80
C ALA A 309 22.12 0.46 -0.65
N TRP A 310 20.99 1.15 -0.88
CA TRP A 310 20.50 1.51 -2.21
C TRP A 310 21.32 2.62 -2.88
N GLU A 311 22.05 3.45 -2.14
CA GLU A 311 22.90 4.50 -2.73
C GLU A 311 23.96 3.93 -3.68
N LYS A 312 24.46 2.71 -3.41
CA LYS A 312 25.47 2.03 -4.22
C LYS A 312 24.92 1.46 -5.54
N LEU A 313 23.59 1.37 -5.67
CA LEU A 313 22.92 0.86 -6.89
C LEU A 313 22.82 1.92 -8.00
N LEU A 314 22.90 3.22 -7.67
CA LEU A 314 22.79 4.31 -8.66
C LEU A 314 23.88 4.25 -9.75
N ASP A 315 25.07 3.76 -9.39
CA ASP A 315 26.21 3.68 -10.31
C ASP A 315 26.19 2.40 -11.17
N GLN A 316 25.23 1.50 -10.94
CA GLN A 316 25.20 0.17 -11.51
C GLN A 316 23.90 -0.06 -12.28
N ILE A 317 23.71 0.64 -13.40
CA ILE A 317 22.59 0.33 -14.32
C ILE A 317 22.79 -1.11 -14.80
N PRO A 318 21.94 -2.07 -14.37
CA PRO A 318 22.09 -3.45 -14.78
C PRO A 318 21.76 -3.59 -16.26
N LYS A 319 22.38 -4.56 -16.94
CA LYS A 319 22.10 -4.80 -18.36
C LYS A 319 20.80 -5.58 -18.47
N ARG A 320 19.93 -5.18 -19.42
CA ARG A 320 18.73 -5.95 -19.76
C ARG A 320 19.16 -7.32 -20.26
N ARG A 321 18.64 -8.39 -19.65
CA ARG A 321 18.81 -9.75 -20.17
C ARG A 321 18.18 -9.83 -21.56
N PRO A 322 18.87 -10.37 -22.59
CA PRO A 322 18.24 -10.61 -23.88
C PRO A 322 17.02 -11.50 -23.71
N ALA A 323 15.90 -11.14 -24.36
CA ALA A 323 14.74 -12.03 -24.41
C ALA A 323 15.21 -13.40 -24.91
N ALA A 324 14.83 -14.47 -24.21
CA ALA A 324 15.18 -15.83 -24.62
C ALA A 324 14.71 -16.01 -26.07
N SER A 325 15.64 -16.08 -27.02
CA SER A 325 15.32 -16.45 -28.39
C SER A 325 14.67 -17.81 -28.30
N GLY A 326 13.36 -17.88 -28.57
CA GLY A 326 12.61 -19.13 -28.55
C GLY A 326 13.37 -20.16 -29.36
N GLY A 327 13.98 -21.12 -28.66
CA GLY A 327 14.62 -22.27 -29.26
C GLY A 327 13.52 -23.13 -29.85
N GLY A 328 13.14 -22.83 -31.10
CA GLY A 328 12.46 -23.79 -31.95
C GLY A 328 13.43 -24.94 -32.21
N GLY A 329 13.19 -26.06 -31.53
CA GLY A 329 13.84 -27.35 -31.69
C GLY A 329 12.90 -28.44 -31.25
#